data_AF-A0A9J6DAS3-F1
#
_entry.id   AF-A0A9J6DAS3-F1
#
_cell.length_a   1.000
_cell.length_b   1.000
_cell.length_c   1.000
_cell.angle_alpha   90.00
_cell.angle_beta   90.00
_cell.angle_gamma   90.00
#
_symmetry.space_group_name_H-M   'P 1'
#
loop_
_entity.id
_entity.type
_entity.pdbx_description
1 polymer ?
#
loop_
_entity_poly.entity_id
_entity_poly.type
_entity_poly.pdbx_seq_one_letter_code
_entity_poly.pdbx_strand_id
1 'polypeptide(L)'
;MYWRLRGGSNKEAALFCRLHLLQGIVAFHQEHYPQARQYLQKAATLISQLKLHDSKLAQVMAMGFSESDSRLALRSVRGDVDLAVQHIITRQDEKKAQQEKEQEKRKLELRKRRLGKTCTGEWVSVENYDALKAMGFPATNARHALQRANNDINVAIQDTAPTRKSVLDELIGDTHDLGCTHQHILFPNSSHIQVPGRDSSDVAGNCGASVLVVEHFPNV
;
A
#
# COMPACT_ATOMS: atom_id res chain seq x y z
N MET A 1 21.50 5.79 -24.86
CA MET A 1 20.75 5.22 -23.71
C MET A 1 21.21 5.92 -22.44
N TYR A 2 20.33 6.68 -21.77
CA TYR A 2 20.68 7.44 -20.57
C TYR A 2 20.20 6.66 -19.33
N TRP A 3 21.12 6.13 -18.54
CA TRP A 3 20.81 5.48 -17.26
C TRP A 3 20.40 6.57 -16.27
N ARG A 4 19.10 6.72 -16.04
CA ARG A 4 18.58 7.63 -15.02
C ARG A 4 18.94 7.05 -13.66
N LEU A 5 19.88 7.68 -12.95
CA LEU A 5 20.16 7.41 -11.55
C LEU A 5 18.85 7.60 -10.76
N ARG A 6 18.16 6.50 -10.47
CA ARG A 6 17.05 6.46 -9.52
C ARG A 6 17.62 6.04 -8.18
N GLY A 7 18.34 6.95 -7.53
CA GLY A 7 18.84 6.76 -6.18
C GLY A 7 18.31 7.87 -5.28
N GLY A 8 17.82 7.54 -4.08
CA GLY A 8 17.72 8.57 -3.04
C GLY A 8 19.10 9.19 -2.78
N SER A 9 19.15 10.43 -2.28
CA SER A 9 20.38 11.24 -2.14
C SER A 9 21.60 10.47 -1.62
N ASN A 10 21.40 9.51 -0.70
CA ASN A 10 22.48 8.70 -0.13
C ASN A 10 23.10 7.66 -1.08
N LYS A 11 22.30 7.07 -1.97
CA LYS A 11 22.81 6.10 -2.96
C LYS A 11 23.76 6.79 -3.95
N GLU A 12 23.41 8.01 -4.33
CA GLU A 12 24.25 8.86 -5.19
C GLU A 12 25.50 9.32 -4.44
N ALA A 13 25.38 9.73 -3.17
CA ALA A 13 26.52 10.09 -2.34
C ALA A 13 27.55 8.95 -2.19
N ALA A 14 27.09 7.69 -2.04
CA ALA A 14 27.97 6.52 -2.02
C ALA A 14 28.73 6.33 -3.35
N LEU A 15 28.04 6.55 -4.48
CA LEU A 15 28.63 6.47 -5.81
C LEU A 15 29.70 7.57 -6.00
N PHE A 16 29.37 8.80 -5.63
CA PHE A 16 30.32 9.92 -5.67
C PHE A 16 31.52 9.65 -4.75
N CYS A 17 31.32 9.11 -3.55
CA CYS A 17 32.43 8.75 -2.67
C CYS A 17 33.40 7.78 -3.36
N ARG A 18 32.88 6.70 -3.96
CA ARG A 18 33.71 5.73 -4.70
C ARG A 18 34.41 6.38 -5.90
N LEU A 19 33.72 7.25 -6.63
CA LEU A 19 34.30 7.99 -7.76
C LEU A 19 35.49 8.85 -7.31
N HIS A 20 35.32 9.66 -6.26
CA HIS A 20 36.39 10.54 -5.75
C HIS A 20 37.58 9.73 -5.22
N LEU A 21 37.35 8.58 -4.57
CA LEU A 21 38.43 7.68 -4.17
C LEU A 21 39.24 7.20 -5.36
N LEU A 22 38.57 6.70 -6.41
CA LEU A 22 39.25 6.21 -7.62
C LEU A 22 39.99 7.33 -8.35
N GLN A 23 39.40 8.52 -8.47
CA GLN A 23 40.05 9.69 -9.04
C GLN A 23 41.29 10.12 -8.25
N GLY A 24 41.23 10.06 -6.92
CA GLY A 24 42.37 10.32 -6.05
C GLY A 24 43.52 9.33 -6.27
N ILE A 25 43.20 8.04 -6.41
CA ILE A 25 44.19 6.98 -6.69
C ILE A 25 44.84 7.18 -8.06
N VAL A 26 44.05 7.47 -9.10
CA VAL A 26 44.58 7.73 -10.45
C VAL A 26 45.49 8.95 -10.46
N ALA A 27 45.08 10.06 -9.82
CA ALA A 27 45.89 11.27 -9.73
C ALA A 27 47.19 11.05 -8.94
N PHE A 28 47.18 10.17 -7.94
CA PHE A 28 48.38 9.79 -7.18
C PHE A 28 49.39 9.05 -8.07
N HIS A 29 48.92 8.11 -8.90
CA HIS A 29 49.79 7.39 -9.85
C HIS A 29 50.30 8.26 -11.00
N GLN A 30 49.64 9.39 -11.29
CA GLN A 30 50.08 10.38 -12.28
C GLN A 30 50.99 11.46 -11.66
N GLU A 31 51.45 11.30 -10.42
CA GLU A 31 52.28 12.26 -9.67
C GLU A 31 51.61 13.63 -9.41
N HIS A 32 50.30 13.74 -9.64
CA HIS A 32 49.51 14.94 -9.35
C HIS A 32 49.02 14.95 -7.90
N TYR A 33 49.96 14.96 -6.95
CA TYR A 33 49.70 14.94 -5.50
C TYR A 33 48.70 15.99 -4.98
N PRO A 34 48.72 17.27 -5.39
CA PRO A 34 47.76 18.25 -4.86
C PRO A 34 46.32 17.92 -5.25
N GLN A 35 46.10 17.44 -6.48
CA GLN A 35 44.77 17.02 -6.95
C GLN A 35 44.32 15.73 -6.27
N ALA A 36 45.23 14.75 -6.12
CA ALA A 36 44.95 13.52 -5.39
C ALA A 36 44.47 13.81 -3.96
N ARG A 37 45.14 14.72 -3.25
CA ARG A 37 44.76 15.15 -1.89
C ARG A 37 43.36 15.77 -1.85
N GLN A 38 43.02 16.62 -2.82
CA GLN A 38 41.68 17.22 -2.89
C GLN A 38 40.58 16.16 -3.11
N TYR A 39 40.80 15.20 -4.02
CA TYR A 39 39.83 14.13 -4.26
C TYR A 39 39.67 13.22 -3.03
N LEU A 40 40.77 12.88 -2.35
CA LEU A 40 40.73 12.09 -1.12
C LEU A 40 40.05 12.84 0.03
N GLN A 41 40.25 14.16 0.15
CA GLN A 41 39.52 14.98 1.13
C GLN A 41 38.01 15.00 0.84
N LYS A 42 37.61 15.17 -0.42
CA LYS A 42 36.19 15.08 -0.84
C LYS A 42 35.60 13.70 -0.54
N ALA A 43 36.35 12.62 -0.76
CA ALA A 43 35.90 11.29 -0.39
C ALA A 43 35.75 11.14 1.13
N ALA A 44 36.71 11.64 1.91
CA ALA A 44 36.66 11.57 3.37
C ALA A 44 35.45 12.30 3.96
N THR A 45 35.11 13.48 3.43
CA THR A 45 33.90 14.22 3.85
C THR A 45 32.61 13.50 3.47
N LEU A 46 32.57 12.84 2.31
CA LEU A 46 31.42 12.02 1.93
C LEU A 46 31.28 10.77 2.81
N ILE A 47 32.39 10.11 3.18
CA ILE A 47 32.37 8.95 4.09
C ILE A 47 31.84 9.35 5.47
N SER A 48 32.26 10.49 6.01
CA SER A 48 31.77 10.95 7.31
C SER A 48 30.28 11.26 7.29
N GLN A 49 29.76 11.83 6.19
CA GLN A 49 28.32 12.06 6.02
C GLN A 49 27.51 10.76 5.82
N LEU A 50 28.10 9.76 5.17
CA LEU A 50 27.42 8.49 4.88
C LEU A 50 27.43 7.54 6.09
N LYS A 51 28.42 7.70 7.00
CA LYS A 51 28.48 6.96 8.25
C LYS A 51 27.37 7.44 9.19
N LEU A 52 26.56 6.49 9.65
CA LEU A 52 25.67 6.70 10.77
C LEU A 52 26.46 6.68 12.08
N HIS A 53 26.20 7.63 12.96
CA HIS A 53 26.72 7.64 14.31
C HIS A 53 25.72 6.99 15.26
N ASP A 54 26.16 5.97 16.00
CA ASP A 54 25.29 5.24 16.93
C ASP A 54 24.76 6.13 18.07
N SER A 55 25.51 7.16 18.45
CA SER A 55 25.06 8.17 19.43
C SER A 55 23.80 8.92 18.96
N LYS A 56 23.77 9.33 17.69
CA LYS A 56 22.61 10.01 17.09
C LYS A 56 21.43 9.07 16.91
N LEU A 57 21.71 7.80 16.59
CA LEU A 57 20.68 6.76 16.52
C LEU A 57 20.01 6.55 17.89
N ALA A 58 20.81 6.43 18.95
CA ALA A 58 20.32 6.30 20.31
C ALA A 58 19.48 7.51 20.74
N GLN A 59 19.85 8.73 20.32
CA GLN A 59 19.07 9.93 20.60
C GLN A 59 17.68 9.90 19.97
N VAL A 60 17.55 9.53 18.69
CA VAL A 60 16.24 9.40 18.03
C VAL A 60 15.42 8.27 18.65
N MET A 61 16.05 7.15 18.99
CA MET A 61 15.38 6.04 19.67
C MET A 61 14.87 6.42 21.07
N ALA A 62 15.63 7.24 21.80
CA ALA A 62 15.22 7.74 23.12
C ALA A 62 13.95 8.62 23.06
N MET A 63 13.63 9.19 21.88
CA MET A 63 12.38 9.91 21.64
C MET A 63 11.18 8.98 21.40
N GLY A 64 11.37 7.65 21.40
CA GLY A 64 10.32 6.64 21.30
C GLY A 64 10.11 6.08 19.88
N PHE A 65 10.99 6.39 18.93
CA PHE A 65 10.91 5.84 17.58
C PHE A 65 11.56 4.45 17.48
N SER A 66 11.03 3.61 16.59
CA SER A 66 11.62 2.30 16.28
C SER A 66 13.05 2.46 15.75
N GLU A 67 13.93 1.50 16.04
CA GLU A 67 15.30 1.47 15.53
C GLU A 67 15.33 1.48 13.99
N SER A 68 14.43 0.72 13.35
CA SER A 68 14.34 0.62 11.89
C SER A 68 14.07 1.99 11.25
N ASP A 69 13.12 2.72 11.82
CA ASP A 69 12.64 4.01 11.31
C ASP A 69 13.68 5.09 11.58
N SER A 70 14.27 5.07 12.78
CA SER A 70 15.37 5.96 13.18
C SER A 70 16.56 5.83 12.23
N ARG A 71 16.99 4.60 11.94
CA ARG A 71 18.10 4.32 11.02
C ARG A 71 17.80 4.76 9.60
N LEU A 72 16.57 4.53 9.13
CA LEU A 72 16.16 4.93 7.80
C LEU A 72 16.10 6.46 7.66
N ALA A 73 15.53 7.15 8.65
CA ALA A 73 15.39 8.60 8.64
C ALA A 73 16.74 9.31 8.76
N LEU A 74 17.61 8.87 9.67
CA LEU A 74 18.96 9.42 9.81
C LEU A 74 19.78 9.22 8.53
N ARG A 75 19.59 8.09 7.82
CA ARG A 75 20.17 7.94 6.47
C ARG A 75 19.60 9.00 5.55
N SER A 76 18.29 9.12 5.42
CA SER A 76 17.64 10.08 4.51
C SER A 76 18.11 11.52 4.71
N VAL A 77 18.40 11.94 5.94
CA VAL A 77 18.77 13.32 6.27
C VAL A 77 20.25 13.50 6.67
N ARG A 78 21.15 12.60 6.25
CA ARG A 78 22.61 12.72 6.45
C ARG A 78 23.03 12.90 7.91
N GLY A 79 22.31 12.27 8.83
CA GLY A 79 22.65 12.23 10.25
C GLY A 79 22.32 13.49 11.04
N ASP A 80 21.37 14.31 10.59
CA ASP A 80 20.73 15.34 11.42
C ASP A 80 19.58 14.72 12.23
N VAL A 81 19.55 14.95 13.54
CA VAL A 81 18.58 14.34 14.47
C VAL A 81 17.22 15.01 14.35
N ASP A 82 17.18 16.33 14.31
CA ASP A 82 15.92 17.09 14.32
C ASP A 82 15.15 16.85 13.02
N LEU A 83 15.87 16.92 11.89
CA LEU A 83 15.29 16.63 10.59
C LEU A 83 14.91 15.16 10.42
N ALA A 84 15.63 14.22 11.06
CA ALA A 84 15.25 12.82 11.04
C ALA A 84 13.92 12.59 11.76
N VAL A 85 13.70 13.21 12.92
CA VAL A 85 12.43 13.14 13.65
C VAL A 85 11.28 13.67 12.80
N GLN A 86 11.44 14.86 12.21
CA GLN A 86 10.44 15.42 11.31
C GLN A 86 10.14 14.47 10.14
N HIS A 87 11.18 13.91 9.52
CA HIS A 87 11.02 12.96 8.43
C HIS A 87 10.26 11.69 8.85
N ILE A 88 10.48 11.17 10.07
CA ILE A 88 9.71 10.01 10.58
C ILE A 88 8.23 10.38 10.70
N ILE A 89 7.92 11.51 11.33
CA ILE A 89 6.55 11.98 11.55
C ILE A 89 5.83 12.15 10.21
N THR A 90 6.41 12.92 9.28
CA THR A 90 5.83 13.14 7.96
C THR A 90 5.57 11.83 7.22
N ARG A 91 6.51 10.87 7.28
CA ARG A 91 6.34 9.56 6.62
C ARG A 91 5.25 8.71 7.24
N GLN A 92 5.09 8.76 8.57
CA GLN A 92 4.01 8.06 9.24
C GLN A 92 2.65 8.65 8.88
N ASP A 93 2.55 9.98 8.84
CA ASP A 93 1.30 10.68 8.48
C ASP A 93 0.93 10.46 7.02
N GLU A 94 1.90 10.54 6.10
CA GLU A 94 1.70 10.20 4.69
C GLU A 94 1.20 8.75 4.52
N LYS A 95 1.81 7.81 5.25
CA LYS A 95 1.42 6.39 5.20
C LYS A 95 -0.01 6.19 5.73
N LYS A 96 -0.37 6.82 6.85
CA LYS A 96 -1.74 6.77 7.40
C LYS A 96 -2.75 7.36 6.42
N ALA A 97 -2.49 8.55 5.88
CA ALA A 97 -3.36 9.19 4.91
C ALA A 97 -3.52 8.38 3.62
N GLN A 98 -2.46 7.71 3.15
CA GLN A 98 -2.54 6.80 2.02
C GLN A 98 -3.39 5.57 2.33
N GLN A 99 -3.21 4.96 3.50
CA GLN A 99 -3.98 3.81 3.94
C GLN A 99 -5.48 4.15 4.09
N GLU A 100 -5.81 5.30 4.68
CA GLU A 100 -7.19 5.77 4.80
C GLU A 100 -7.84 5.96 3.42
N LYS A 101 -7.16 6.65 2.50
CA LYS A 101 -7.63 6.83 1.12
C LYS A 101 -7.82 5.50 0.39
N GLU A 102 -6.91 4.55 0.57
CA GLU A 102 -7.04 3.22 -0.03
C GLU A 102 -8.23 2.44 0.57
N GLN A 103 -8.40 2.50 1.89
CA GLN A 103 -9.53 1.87 2.58
C GLN A 103 -10.87 2.48 2.14
N GLU A 104 -10.97 3.80 2.02
CA GLU A 104 -12.17 4.49 1.52
C GLU A 104 -12.49 4.10 0.09
N LYS A 105 -11.50 4.11 -0.80
CA LYS A 105 -11.67 3.64 -2.18
C LYS A 105 -12.14 2.19 -2.22
N ARG A 106 -11.54 1.32 -1.39
CA ARG A 106 -11.93 -0.09 -1.31
C ARG A 106 -13.37 -0.26 -0.80
N LYS A 107 -13.78 0.51 0.21
CA LYS A 107 -15.17 0.52 0.72
C LYS A 107 -16.15 1.00 -0.35
N LEU A 108 -15.81 2.07 -1.06
CA LEU A 108 -16.63 2.61 -2.15
C LEU A 108 -16.80 1.59 -3.27
N GLU A 109 -15.72 0.94 -3.71
CA GLU A 109 -15.76 -0.10 -4.75
C GLU A 109 -16.59 -1.32 -4.33
N LEU A 110 -16.48 -1.76 -3.08
CA LEU A 110 -17.35 -2.82 -2.56
C LEU A 110 -18.83 -2.40 -2.57
N ARG A 111 -19.13 -1.13 -2.25
CA ARG A 111 -20.49 -0.61 -2.25
C ARG A 111 -21.06 -0.52 -3.67
N LYS A 112 -20.28 -0.03 -4.64
CA LYS A 112 -20.65 -0.06 -6.07
C LYS A 112 -20.95 -1.48 -6.52
N ARG A 113 -20.10 -2.45 -6.15
CA ARG A 113 -20.30 -3.87 -6.47
C ARG A 113 -21.61 -4.43 -5.90
N ARG A 114 -22.00 -4.04 -4.68
CA ARG A 114 -23.28 -4.44 -4.06
C ARG A 114 -24.50 -3.83 -4.75
N LEU A 115 -24.40 -2.60 -5.26
CA LEU A 115 -25.51 -1.95 -5.99
C LEU A 115 -25.71 -2.53 -7.39
N GLY A 116 -24.65 -3.09 -7.98
CA GLY A 116 -24.69 -3.75 -9.28
C GLY A 116 -24.53 -2.78 -10.45
N LYS A 117 -24.78 -3.29 -11.66
CA LYS A 117 -24.67 -2.53 -12.91
C LYS A 117 -26.04 -2.10 -13.43
N THR A 118 -26.07 -1.00 -14.16
CA THR A 118 -27.22 -0.52 -14.91
C THR A 118 -27.40 -1.32 -16.21
N CYS A 119 -28.51 -1.10 -16.93
CA CYS A 119 -28.74 -1.73 -18.22
C CYS A 119 -27.74 -1.27 -19.31
N THR A 120 -27.13 -0.09 -19.16
CA THR A 120 -26.00 0.39 -19.99
C THR A 120 -24.66 -0.27 -19.64
N GLY A 121 -24.58 -1.04 -18.56
CA GLY A 121 -23.37 -1.72 -18.09
C GLY A 121 -22.47 -0.88 -17.18
N GLU A 122 -22.87 0.37 -16.88
CA GLU A 122 -22.19 1.24 -15.94
C GLU A 122 -22.51 0.84 -14.48
N TRP A 123 -21.65 1.23 -13.54
CA TRP A 123 -21.91 0.98 -12.13
C TRP A 123 -22.95 1.96 -11.60
N VAL A 124 -23.85 1.47 -10.74
CA VAL A 124 -24.81 2.36 -10.06
C VAL A 124 -24.05 3.33 -9.15
N SER A 125 -24.32 4.63 -9.27
CA SER A 125 -23.70 5.67 -8.45
C SER A 125 -24.15 5.55 -6.99
N VAL A 126 -23.16 5.47 -6.08
CA VAL A 126 -23.40 5.41 -4.63
C VAL A 126 -24.04 6.70 -4.13
N GLU A 127 -23.66 7.85 -4.69
CA GLU A 127 -24.18 9.16 -4.29
C GLU A 127 -25.66 9.30 -4.61
N ASN A 128 -26.08 8.88 -5.80
CA ASN A 128 -27.47 8.94 -6.26
C ASN A 128 -28.36 7.98 -5.46
N TYR A 129 -27.80 6.81 -5.13
CA TYR A 129 -28.46 5.83 -4.26
C TYR A 129 -28.66 6.37 -2.83
N ASP A 130 -27.64 7.02 -2.28
CA ASP A 130 -27.71 7.63 -0.95
C ASP A 130 -28.67 8.82 -0.90
N ALA A 131 -28.74 9.61 -1.97
CA ALA A 131 -29.72 10.69 -2.11
C ALA A 131 -31.16 10.16 -2.11
N LEU A 132 -31.47 9.10 -2.88
CA LEU A 132 -32.80 8.48 -2.88
C LEU A 132 -33.16 7.89 -1.50
N LYS A 133 -32.18 7.25 -0.85
CA LYS A 133 -32.37 6.73 0.51
C LYS A 133 -32.62 7.86 1.52
N ALA A 134 -31.91 8.98 1.40
CA ALA A 134 -32.11 10.16 2.25
C ALA A 134 -33.46 10.85 2.02
N MET A 135 -34.02 10.78 0.80
CA MET A 135 -35.39 11.23 0.50
C MET A 135 -36.48 10.29 1.05
N GLY A 136 -36.10 9.14 1.63
CA GLY A 136 -37.02 8.21 2.27
C GLY A 136 -37.50 7.06 1.38
N PHE A 137 -36.95 6.90 0.17
CA PHE A 137 -37.28 5.75 -0.67
C PHE A 137 -36.64 4.46 -0.13
N PRO A 138 -37.35 3.32 -0.18
CA PRO A 138 -36.80 2.06 0.28
C PRO A 138 -35.59 1.63 -0.56
N ALA A 139 -34.61 1.04 0.12
CA ALA A 139 -33.31 0.68 -0.44
C ALA A 139 -33.38 -0.22 -1.69
N THR A 140 -34.38 -1.10 -1.78
CA THR A 140 -34.61 -1.98 -2.92
C THR A 140 -35.11 -1.19 -4.14
N ASN A 141 -36.15 -0.37 -3.96
CA ASN A 141 -36.73 0.43 -5.05
C ASN A 141 -35.75 1.47 -5.57
N ALA A 142 -35.02 2.13 -4.68
CA ALA A 142 -33.98 3.09 -5.06
C ALA A 142 -32.89 2.44 -5.95
N ARG A 143 -32.45 1.22 -5.59
CA ARG A 143 -31.47 0.47 -6.41
C ARG A 143 -32.05 0.11 -7.78
N HIS A 144 -33.26 -0.44 -7.83
CA HIS A 144 -33.89 -0.87 -9.07
C HIS A 144 -34.21 0.29 -10.01
N ALA A 145 -34.73 1.40 -9.48
CA ALA A 145 -35.00 2.61 -10.25
C ALA A 145 -33.73 3.18 -10.86
N LEU A 146 -32.62 3.26 -10.11
CA LEU A 146 -31.32 3.71 -10.65
C LEU A 146 -30.76 2.76 -11.72
N GLN A 147 -31.01 1.45 -11.61
CA GLN A 147 -30.59 0.48 -12.62
C GLN A 147 -31.32 0.67 -13.95
N ARG A 148 -32.63 0.98 -13.89
CA ARG A 148 -33.46 1.25 -15.09
C ARG A 148 -33.21 2.64 -15.67
N ALA A 149 -33.02 3.63 -14.80
CA ALA A 149 -32.79 5.03 -15.13
C ALA A 149 -31.33 5.33 -15.50
N ASN A 150 -30.43 4.34 -15.59
CA ASN A 150 -29.02 4.52 -15.94
C ASN A 150 -28.32 5.64 -15.14
N ASN A 151 -28.50 5.64 -13.82
CA ASN A 151 -27.98 6.66 -12.90
C ASN A 151 -28.59 8.07 -13.00
N ASP A 152 -29.61 8.32 -13.81
CA ASP A 152 -30.29 9.61 -13.81
C ASP A 152 -31.22 9.75 -12.60
N ILE A 153 -30.86 10.63 -11.65
CA ILE A 153 -31.61 10.83 -10.39
C ILE A 153 -33.06 11.26 -10.67
N ASN A 154 -33.28 12.18 -11.60
CA ASN A 154 -34.61 12.73 -11.87
C ASN A 154 -35.56 11.66 -12.43
N VAL A 155 -35.07 10.85 -13.36
CA VAL A 155 -35.84 9.73 -13.95
C VAL A 155 -36.05 8.66 -12.88
N ALA A 156 -35.05 8.38 -12.05
CA ALA A 156 -35.18 7.43 -10.94
C ALA A 156 -36.24 7.87 -9.93
N ILE A 157 -36.31 9.16 -9.55
CA ILE A 157 -37.36 9.67 -8.65
C ILE A 157 -38.74 9.41 -9.24
N GLN A 158 -38.92 9.66 -10.54
CA GLN A 158 -40.20 9.43 -11.22
C GLN A 158 -40.57 7.93 -11.29
N ASP A 159 -39.60 7.03 -11.46
CA ASP A 159 -39.81 5.57 -11.45
C ASP A 159 -40.05 5.03 -10.03
N THR A 160 -39.44 5.65 -9.00
CA THR A 160 -39.67 5.28 -7.58
C THR A 160 -40.97 5.82 -7.01
N ALA A 161 -41.52 6.91 -7.59
CA ALA A 161 -42.77 7.47 -7.14
C ALA A 161 -43.89 6.45 -7.37
N PRO A 162 -44.79 6.24 -6.40
CA PRO A 162 -45.92 5.33 -6.56
C PRO A 162 -46.85 5.86 -7.67
N THR A 163 -46.62 5.43 -8.91
CA THR A 163 -47.64 5.54 -9.94
C THR A 163 -48.77 4.58 -9.57
N ARG A 164 -50.00 4.93 -9.96
CA ARG A 164 -51.29 4.32 -9.54
C ARG A 164 -51.38 2.77 -9.62
N LYS A 165 -50.37 2.09 -10.17
CA LYS A 165 -50.19 0.62 -10.17
C LYS A 165 -49.62 0.05 -8.86
N SER A 166 -48.94 0.85 -8.04
CA SER A 166 -48.29 0.42 -6.77
C SER A 166 -49.24 0.23 -5.58
N VAL A 167 -50.43 0.80 -5.62
CA VAL A 167 -51.48 0.57 -4.59
C VAL A 167 -51.92 -0.90 -4.56
N LEU A 168 -51.72 -1.64 -5.67
CA LEU A 168 -52.03 -3.07 -5.75
C LEU A 168 -50.89 -3.97 -5.24
N ASP A 169 -49.63 -3.53 -5.33
CA ASP A 169 -48.48 -4.30 -4.81
C ASP A 169 -48.27 -4.10 -3.30
N GLU A 170 -48.73 -2.99 -2.73
CA GLU A 170 -48.68 -2.73 -1.27
C GLU A 170 -49.63 -3.63 -0.46
N LEU A 171 -50.53 -4.37 -1.14
CA LEU A 171 -51.41 -5.37 -0.54
C LEU A 171 -50.89 -6.81 -0.64
N ILE A 172 -49.73 -7.03 -1.29
CA ILE A 172 -49.05 -8.32 -1.31
C ILE A 172 -47.71 -8.16 -0.61
N GLY A 173 -47.80 -7.96 0.70
CA GLY A 173 -46.66 -8.17 1.60
C GLY A 173 -46.26 -9.64 1.57
N ASP A 174 -44.96 -9.85 1.49
CA ASP A 174 -44.21 -11.07 1.83
C ASP A 174 -44.53 -12.34 1.02
N THR A 175 -43.70 -12.58 0.01
CA THR A 175 -42.82 -13.75 -0.12
C THR A 175 -42.29 -13.76 -1.55
N HIS A 176 -40.98 -13.82 -1.72
CA HIS A 176 -40.25 -14.50 -2.81
C HIS A 176 -38.79 -13.98 -2.79
N ASP A 177 -38.11 -14.24 -1.68
CA ASP A 177 -36.78 -14.82 -1.83
C ASP A 177 -37.00 -16.18 -2.49
N LEU A 178 -36.58 -16.33 -3.75
CA LEU A 178 -36.12 -17.55 -4.44
C LEU A 178 -36.12 -17.25 -5.95
N GLY A 179 -34.95 -16.86 -6.46
CA GLY A 179 -34.80 -16.54 -7.87
C GLY A 179 -33.35 -16.33 -8.30
N CYS A 180 -32.41 -17.07 -7.71
CA CYS A 180 -31.09 -17.24 -8.27
C CYS A 180 -31.23 -18.10 -9.54
N THR A 181 -31.47 -17.48 -10.69
CA THR A 181 -31.41 -18.18 -11.97
C THR A 181 -29.97 -18.61 -12.20
N HIS A 182 -29.77 -19.92 -12.05
CA HIS A 182 -28.68 -20.68 -12.62
C HIS A 182 -28.41 -20.21 -14.05
N GLN A 183 -27.28 -19.54 -14.27
CA GLN A 183 -26.67 -19.52 -15.59
C GLN A 183 -25.94 -20.85 -15.75
N HIS A 184 -26.63 -21.74 -16.48
CA HIS A 184 -26.11 -22.97 -17.04
C HIS A 184 -24.93 -22.62 -17.96
N ILE A 185 -23.70 -22.68 -17.43
CA ILE A 185 -22.50 -22.73 -18.26
C ILE A 185 -22.39 -24.18 -18.73
N LEU A 186 -22.73 -24.42 -20.00
CA LEU A 186 -22.43 -25.68 -20.67
C LEU A 186 -20.91 -25.88 -20.69
N PHE A 187 -20.43 -26.92 -20.01
CA PHE A 187 -19.13 -27.52 -20.27
C PHE A 187 -19.33 -28.75 -21.18
N PRO A 188 -18.57 -28.89 -22.29
CA PRO A 188 -18.55 -30.14 -23.03
C PRO A 188 -17.55 -31.13 -22.41
N ASN A 189 -18.05 -32.34 -22.20
CA ASN A 189 -17.42 -33.66 -22.22
C ASN A 189 -15.96 -33.85 -21.72
N SER A 190 -15.90 -34.60 -20.62
CA SER A 190 -14.96 -35.69 -20.29
C SER A 190 -13.84 -36.01 -21.30
N SER A 191 -12.60 -35.75 -20.91
CA SER A 191 -11.53 -36.76 -20.98
C SER A 191 -10.44 -36.46 -19.94
N HIS A 192 -10.15 -37.48 -19.14
CA HIS A 192 -8.83 -37.93 -18.70
C HIS A 192 -7.77 -36.85 -18.38
N ILE A 193 -7.34 -36.74 -17.10
CA ILE A 193 -5.93 -36.60 -16.69
C ILE A 193 -5.81 -36.77 -15.16
N GLN A 194 -4.82 -37.58 -14.78
CA GLN A 194 -4.37 -37.94 -13.44
C GLN A 194 -4.21 -36.76 -12.47
N VAL A 195 -4.56 -37.00 -11.20
CA VAL A 195 -4.16 -36.19 -10.04
C VAL A 195 -2.82 -36.70 -9.50
N PRO A 196 -1.87 -35.82 -9.14
CA PRO A 196 -0.87 -36.16 -8.13
C PRO A 196 -1.03 -35.30 -6.85
N GLY A 197 -1.07 -36.01 -5.72
CA GLY A 197 -0.34 -35.69 -4.48
C GLY A 197 -0.67 -34.41 -3.73
N ARG A 198 -1.40 -34.57 -2.61
CA ARG A 198 -1.36 -33.65 -1.47
C ARG A 198 -0.04 -33.86 -0.73
N ASP A 199 0.67 -32.79 -0.40
CA ASP A 199 1.44 -32.72 0.83
C ASP A 199 0.97 -31.50 1.63
N SER A 200 0.47 -31.80 2.83
CA SER A 200 0.03 -30.85 3.85
C SER A 200 0.77 -31.17 5.13
N SER A 201 1.76 -30.35 5.46
CA SER A 201 2.30 -30.08 6.79
C SER A 201 3.14 -28.81 6.58
N ASP A 202 2.88 -27.67 7.23
CA ASP A 202 3.06 -27.51 8.66
C ASP A 202 2.23 -26.35 9.23
N VAL A 203 1.61 -26.65 10.37
CA VAL A 203 0.99 -25.73 11.31
C VAL A 203 2.05 -25.30 12.33
N ALA A 204 1.98 -24.03 12.71
CA ALA A 204 2.76 -23.40 13.76
C ALA A 204 2.66 -24.12 15.12
N GLY A 205 3.78 -24.19 15.83
CA GLY A 205 3.88 -24.56 17.24
C GLY A 205 4.97 -23.76 17.92
N ASN A 206 4.55 -22.76 18.70
CA ASN A 206 5.37 -21.92 19.56
C ASN A 206 5.77 -22.68 20.85
N CYS A 207 6.66 -22.05 21.64
CA CYS A 207 6.92 -22.24 23.09
C CYS A 207 8.20 -23.00 23.50
N GLY A 208 9.31 -22.25 23.55
CA GLY A 208 10.10 -22.00 24.78
C GLY A 208 10.80 -23.14 25.52
N ALA A 209 12.14 -23.08 25.58
CA ALA A 209 12.90 -23.30 26.81
C ALA A 209 14.35 -22.79 26.66
N SER A 210 14.75 -21.94 27.61
CA SER A 210 16.11 -21.51 27.88
C SER A 210 16.96 -22.68 28.40
N VAL A 211 18.19 -22.87 27.89
CA VAL A 211 19.30 -23.39 28.69
C VAL A 211 20.61 -22.75 28.22
N LEU A 212 21.29 -22.12 29.18
CA LEU A 212 22.66 -21.62 29.15
C LEU A 212 23.65 -22.78 28.99
N VAL A 213 24.62 -22.67 28.07
CA VAL A 213 25.94 -23.29 28.26
C VAL A 213 27.01 -22.31 27.78
N VAL A 214 27.82 -21.90 28.76
CA VAL A 214 29.11 -21.22 28.71
C VAL A 214 30.15 -22.16 28.12
N GLU A 215 31.03 -21.73 27.20
CA GLU A 215 32.46 -22.11 27.11
C GLU A 215 33.17 -21.10 26.17
N HIS A 216 33.93 -20.14 26.70
CA HIS A 216 35.38 -20.18 26.95
C HIS A 216 36.27 -20.18 25.68
N PHE A 217 36.79 -18.98 25.39
CA PHE A 217 38.05 -18.76 24.67
C PHE A 217 39.23 -19.37 25.44
N PRO A 218 40.33 -19.67 24.72
CA PRO A 218 41.58 -19.10 25.20
C PRO A 218 42.39 -18.40 24.09
N ASN A 219 43.02 -17.30 24.52
CA ASN A 219 44.14 -16.62 23.87
C ASN A 219 45.35 -17.56 23.72
N VAL A 220 46.06 -17.42 22.59
CA VAL A 220 47.47 -16.98 22.52
C VAL A 220 47.63 -16.18 21.22
#